data_AF-A0A437RME2-F1
#
_entry.id   AF-A0A437RME2-F1
#
_cell.length_a   1.000
_cell.length_b   1.000
_cell.length_c   1.000
_cell.angle_alpha   90.00
_cell.angle_beta   90.00
_cell.angle_gamma   90.00
#
_symmetry.space_group_name_H-M   'P 1'
#
loop_
_entity.id
_entity.type
_entity.pdbx_description
1 polymer ?
#
loop_
_entity_poly.entity_id
_entity_poly.type
_entity_poly.pdbx_seq_one_letter_code
_entity_poly.pdbx_strand_id
1 'polypeptide(L)' 'DPMDEQIASASYETTSVYGFGHPRYYDNVISTLRGEAQPETDGREGLKSLELLIALYLSARDGKRMNLPLAY' A
#
# COMPACT_ATOMS: atom_id res chain seq x y z
N ASP A 1 -14.29 16.06 -24.84
CA ASP A 1 -14.00 14.85 -25.66
C ASP A 1 -14.70 13.66 -25.00
N PRO A 2 -15.24 12.66 -25.70
CA PRO A 2 -15.73 11.42 -25.08
C PRO A 2 -14.77 10.78 -24.05
N MET A 3 -13.45 11.02 -24.12
CA MET A 3 -12.50 10.63 -23.07
C MET A 3 -12.65 11.41 -21.75
N ASP A 4 -13.06 12.68 -21.78
CA ASP A 4 -13.21 13.52 -20.58
C ASP A 4 -14.39 13.07 -19.70
N GLU A 5 -15.49 12.63 -20.32
CA GLU A 5 -16.65 12.07 -19.60
C GLU A 5 -16.31 10.74 -18.92
N GLN A 6 -15.46 9.91 -19.55
CA GLN A 6 -15.00 8.63 -18.98
C GLN A 6 -14.07 8.83 -17.78
N ILE A 7 -13.25 9.89 -17.78
CA ILE A 7 -12.40 10.24 -16.64
C ILE A 7 -13.25 10.66 -15.43
N ALA A 8 -14.33 11.40 -15.65
CA ALA A 8 -15.23 11.84 -14.60
C ALA A 8 -16.00 10.67 -13.95
N SER A 9 -16.37 9.64 -14.72
CA SER A 9 -17.09 8.45 -14.21
C SER A 9 -16.18 7.43 -13.51
N ALA A 10 -14.89 7.37 -13.86
CA ALA A 10 -13.95 6.35 -13.36
C ALA A 10 -13.75 6.35 -11.83
N SER A 11 -13.98 7.49 -11.16
CA SER A 11 -13.81 7.59 -9.70
C SER A 11 -15.06 7.23 -8.89
N TYR A 12 -16.23 7.16 -9.53
CA TYR A 12 -17.52 7.03 -8.85
C TYR A 12 -18.11 5.61 -8.89
N GLU A 13 -17.59 4.71 -9.72
CA GLU A 13 -18.04 3.31 -9.81
C GLU A 13 -17.41 2.41 -8.74
N THR A 14 -17.36 2.85 -7.49
CA THR A 14 -17.06 1.94 -6.38
C THR A 14 -18.35 1.62 -5.64
N THR A 15 -18.62 0.33 -5.45
CA THR A 15 -19.83 -0.14 -4.74
C THR A 15 -19.79 0.18 -3.23
N SER A 16 -18.69 0.78 -2.75
CA SER A 16 -18.43 1.11 -1.36
C SER A 16 -17.30 2.13 -1.25
N VAL A 17 -17.31 2.96 -0.19
CA VAL A 17 -16.19 3.84 0.21
C VAL A 17 -14.86 3.10 0.40
N TYR A 18 -14.92 1.77 0.49
CA TYR A 18 -13.77 0.88 0.64
C TYR A 18 -13.24 0.32 -0.68
N GLY A 19 -13.86 0.65 -1.83
CA GLY A 19 -13.42 0.20 -3.14
C GLY A 19 -13.27 -1.32 -3.26
N PHE A 20 -12.49 -1.76 -4.24
CA PHE A 20 -12.29 -3.19 -4.53
C PHE A 20 -11.27 -3.88 -3.60
N GLY A 21 -10.37 -3.12 -2.97
CA GLY A 21 -9.23 -3.65 -2.23
C GLY A 21 -9.55 -4.14 -0.83
N HIS A 22 -10.36 -3.40 -0.07
CA HIS A 22 -10.59 -3.71 1.34
C HIS A 22 -11.33 -5.03 1.59
N PRO A 23 -12.36 -5.43 0.80
CA PRO A 23 -13.00 -6.73 1.02
C PRO A 23 -12.00 -7.89 0.93
N ARG A 24 -11.09 -7.84 -0.05
CA ARG A 24 -10.02 -8.85 -0.22
C ARG A 24 -8.98 -8.77 0.90
N TYR A 25 -8.62 -7.56 1.33
CA TYR A 25 -7.74 -7.37 2.47
C TYR A 25 -8.31 -8.01 3.74
N TYR A 26 -9.59 -7.76 4.04
CA TYR A 26 -10.26 -8.37 5.20
C TYR A 26 -10.39 -9.89 5.05
N ASP A 27 -10.63 -10.40 3.85
CA ASP A 27 -10.66 -11.85 3.59
C ASP A 27 -9.33 -12.53 3.93
N ASN A 28 -8.19 -11.93 3.53
CA ASN A 28 -6.86 -12.42 3.92
C ASN A 28 -6.64 -12.33 5.44
N VAL A 29 -7.07 -11.25 6.10
CA VAL A 29 -6.97 -11.09 7.55
C VAL A 29 -7.76 -12.20 8.27
N ILE A 30 -9.01 -12.44 7.89
CA ILE A 30 -9.86 -13.47 8.50
C ILE A 30 -9.27 -14.86 8.28
N SER A 31 -8.85 -15.18 7.06
CA SER A 31 -8.24 -16.47 6.72
C SER A 31 -6.93 -16.72 7.48
N THR A 32 -6.12 -15.68 7.66
CA THR A 32 -4.89 -15.75 8.46
C THR A 32 -5.19 -16.05 9.93
N LEU A 33 -6.18 -15.38 10.53
CA LEU A 33 -6.59 -15.63 11.92
C LEU A 33 -7.18 -17.03 12.12
N ARG A 34 -7.73 -17.64 11.08
CA ARG A 34 -8.20 -19.03 11.08
C ARG A 34 -7.11 -20.08 10.84
N GLY A 35 -5.89 -19.65 10.49
CA GLY A 35 -4.80 -20.54 10.11
C GLY A 35 -4.93 -21.13 8.70
N GLU A 36 -5.81 -20.56 7.87
CA GLU A 36 -6.12 -21.01 6.51
C GLU A 36 -5.22 -20.33 5.46
N ALA A 37 -4.59 -19.20 5.80
CA ALA A 37 -3.72 -18.42 4.93
C ALA A 37 -2.52 -17.82 5.67
N GLN A 38 -1.55 -17.33 4.91
CA GLN A 38 -0.49 -16.45 5.42
C GLN A 38 -0.87 -14.98 5.21
N PRO A 39 -0.43 -14.06 6.08
CA PRO A 39 -0.68 -12.63 5.89
C PRO A 39 0.02 -12.15 4.63
N GLU A 40 -0.75 -11.56 3.69
CA GLU A 40 -0.20 -11.01 2.45
C GLU A 40 0.70 -9.79 2.70
N THR A 41 0.42 -9.04 3.76
CA THR A 41 1.27 -7.93 4.22
C THR A 41 1.34 -7.96 5.73
N ASP A 42 2.42 -8.53 6.25
CA ASP A 42 2.70 -8.57 7.68
C ASP A 42 3.49 -7.32 8.12
N GLY A 43 3.84 -7.29 9.41
CA GLY A 43 4.63 -6.18 9.97
C GLY A 43 6.01 -6.04 9.31
N ARG A 44 6.64 -7.14 8.87
CA ARG A 44 7.97 -7.10 8.24
C ARG A 44 7.88 -6.55 6.82
N GLU A 45 6.88 -6.96 6.04
CA GLU A 45 6.60 -6.40 4.73
C GLU A 45 6.27 -4.91 4.81
N GLY A 46 5.47 -4.50 5.80
CA GLY A 46 5.19 -3.08 6.06
C GLY A 46 6.43 -2.24 6.40
N LEU A 47 7.41 -2.82 7.10
CA LEU A 47 8.65 -2.11 7.43
C LEU A 47 9.51 -1.79 6.19
N LYS A 48 9.42 -2.58 5.11
CA LYS A 48 10.19 -2.31 3.88
C LYS A 48 9.77 -1.00 3.22
N SER A 49 8.46 -0.74 3.12
CA SER A 49 7.95 0.51 2.54
C SER A 49 8.22 1.69 3.46
N LEU A 50 8.10 1.50 4.78
CA LEU A 50 8.44 2.52 5.77
C LEU A 50 9.92 2.89 5.74
N GLU A 51 10.82 1.90 5.62
CA GLU A 51 12.26 2.10 5.48
C GLU A 51 12.57 2.97 4.25
N LEU A 52 11.94 2.68 3.11
CA LEU A 52 12.08 3.47 1.90
C LEU A 52 11.59 4.90 2.10
N LEU A 53 10.43 5.12 2.74
CA LEU A 53 9.90 6.46 3.02
C LEU A 53 10.84 7.26 3.93
N ILE A 54 11.41 6.62 4.95
CA ILE A 54 12.39 7.25 5.84
C ILE A 54 13.65 7.63 5.05
N ALA A 55 14.16 6.73 4.19
CA ALA A 55 15.31 7.01 3.35
C ALA A 55 15.05 8.18 2.39
N LEU A 56 13.84 8.29 1.84
CA LEU A 56 13.43 9.44 1.01
C LEU A 56 13.44 10.75 1.81
N TYR A 57 12.91 10.76 3.02
CA TYR A 57 12.92 11.94 3.88
C TYR A 57 14.33 12.35 4.31
N LEU A 58 15.20 11.39 4.63
CA LEU A 58 16.61 11.66 4.93
C LEU A 58 17.35 12.22 3.71
N SER A 59 17.12 11.64 2.53
CA SER A 59 17.68 12.12 1.26
C SER A 59 17.23 13.55 0.95
N ALA A 60 15.95 13.85 1.10
CA ALA A 60 15.40 15.17 0.85
C ALA A 60 15.93 16.23 1.83
N ARG A 61 16.12 15.86 3.10
CA ARG A 61 16.68 16.74 4.13
C ARG A 61 18.16 17.05 3.89
N ASP A 62 18.95 16.01 3.59
CA ASP A 62 20.42 16.12 3.58
C ASP A 62 21.01 16.33 2.18
N GLY A 63 20.20 16.22 1.12
CA GLY A 63 20.63 16.35 -0.26
C GLY A 63 21.59 15.26 -0.72
N LYS A 64 21.51 14.07 -0.12
CA LYS A 64 22.46 12.97 -0.33
C LYS A 64 21.74 11.66 -0.63
N ARG A 65 22.39 10.79 -1.41
CA ARG A 65 21.93 9.41 -1.64
C ARG A 65 21.95 8.62 -0.33
N MET A 66 20.83 7.96 -0.02
CA MET A 66 20.70 7.02 1.11
C MET A 66 20.87 5.58 0.62
N ASN A 67 21.58 4.76 1.39
CA ASN A 67 21.72 3.32 1.14
C ASN A 67 20.78 2.55 2.06
N LEU A 68 20.35 1.37 1.61
CA LEU A 68 19.54 0.42 2.37
C LEU A 68 20.34 -0.87 2.63
N PRO A 69 20.09 -1.59 3.75
CA PRO A 69 19.12 -1.27 4.80
C PRO A 69 19.60 -0.11 5.69
N LEU A 70 18.66 0.57 6.35
CA LEU A 70 18.95 1.67 7.28
C LEU A 70 19.55 1.18 8.60
N ALA A 71 19.27 -0.07 8.99
CA ALA A 71 19.83 -0.73 10.17
C ALA A 71 20.16 -2.20 9.86
N TYR A 72 21.22 -2.71 10.50
CA TYR A 72 21.67 -4.11 10.40
C TYR A 72 21.23 -4.93 11.60
#